data_AF-A0A2H0WX69-F1
#
_entry.id   AF-A0A2H0WX69-F1
#
_cell.length_a   1.000
_cell.length_b   1.000
_cell.length_c   1.000
_cell.angle_alpha   90.00
_cell.angle_beta   90.00
_cell.angle_gamma   90.00
#
_symmetry.space_group_name_H-M   'P 1'
#
loop_
_entity.id
_entity.type
_entity.pdbx_description
1 polymer ?
#
loop_
_entity_poly.entity_id
_entity_poly.type
_entity_poly.pdbx_seq_one_letter_code
_entity_poly.pdbx_strand_id
1 'polypeptide(L)'
;MFPDNFKRWATPLNKMDKGWIADRISVVDFKRILENLIYEKDDISWGPNNTFIFPKFGGTGEISSRVAEFLKDNVLSGRGVKSVDLAQKQVVFNNGQKDSFDYLISTVPLDKFLKLSKDIPKQLIAMVNRLAHNNILVVGVGLKKEIKTTKCWVYFTDPDVPFYRLSYFHNYSPFNVPEGNPKKFSSLMCEVSYSRYKKENKENIAERCIRGLIKSGIVNESDRTKIISRVVYDVPYAYPIPTLGRDKILKSVQLFLMKKGIYSRGRFGAWKYEIGNMDHSFMQGVEAVDKILNNKKETIWSL
;
A
#
# COMPACT_ATOMS: atom_id res chain seq x y z
N MET A 1 22.81 -1.26 2.32
CA MET A 1 21.70 -2.11 1.83
C MET A 1 20.82 -2.70 2.94
N PHE A 2 21.39 -3.08 4.10
CA PHE A 2 20.63 -3.70 5.20
C PHE A 2 19.66 -2.80 6.02
N PRO A 3 19.92 -1.51 6.28
CA PRO A 3 19.04 -0.71 7.17
C PRO A 3 17.68 -0.36 6.54
N ASP A 4 17.65 -0.09 5.22
CA ASP A 4 16.48 0.46 4.53
C ASP A 4 15.29 -0.50 4.51
N ASN A 5 15.56 -1.75 4.11
CA ASN A 5 14.50 -2.73 3.94
C ASN A 5 13.79 -3.06 5.26
N PHE A 6 14.52 -3.23 6.36
CA PHE A 6 13.86 -3.46 7.65
C PHE A 6 12.99 -2.26 8.06
N LYS A 7 13.47 -1.04 7.80
CA LYS A 7 12.75 0.19 8.11
C LYS A 7 11.47 0.37 7.30
N ARG A 8 11.42 -0.10 6.05
CA ARG A 8 10.22 -0.10 5.20
C ARG A 8 9.28 -1.27 5.50
N TRP A 9 9.81 -2.49 5.56
CA TRP A 9 9.03 -3.71 5.68
C TRP A 9 8.61 -4.03 7.11
N ALA A 10 9.25 -3.42 8.11
CA ALA A 10 9.10 -3.79 9.52
C ALA A 10 9.22 -5.30 9.72
N THR A 11 10.05 -5.98 8.92
CA THR A 11 10.20 -7.43 8.92
C THR A 11 11.67 -7.78 8.63
N PRO A 12 12.28 -8.69 9.40
CA PRO A 12 13.64 -9.15 9.13
C PRO A 12 13.78 -9.73 7.71
N LEU A 13 14.82 -9.31 7.00
CA LEU A 13 15.06 -9.72 5.61
C LEU A 13 15.19 -11.24 5.44
N ASN A 14 15.78 -11.94 6.42
CA ASN A 14 15.89 -13.41 6.41
C ASN A 14 14.53 -14.14 6.51
N LYS A 15 13.43 -13.41 6.70
CA LYS A 15 12.05 -13.94 6.66
C LYS A 15 11.32 -13.63 5.35
N MET A 16 11.91 -12.82 4.48
CA MET A 16 11.34 -12.43 3.19
C MET A 16 11.87 -13.32 2.07
N ASP A 17 11.01 -13.63 1.12
CA ASP A 17 11.35 -14.31 -0.12
C ASP A 17 12.04 -13.33 -1.10
N LYS A 18 12.61 -13.85 -2.19
CA LYS A 18 13.22 -13.07 -3.27
C LYS A 18 12.35 -13.00 -4.54
N GLY A 19 11.32 -13.84 -4.68
CA GLY A 19 10.54 -13.97 -5.92
C GLY A 19 9.80 -12.70 -6.39
N TRP A 20 9.72 -11.65 -5.57
CA TRP A 20 8.97 -10.41 -5.85
C TRP A 20 9.84 -9.25 -6.35
N ILE A 21 11.16 -9.43 -6.42
CA ILE A 21 12.11 -8.30 -6.57
C ILE A 21 12.26 -7.79 -8.01
N ALA A 22 11.85 -8.56 -9.02
CA ALA A 22 12.18 -8.33 -10.43
C ALA A 22 11.87 -6.89 -10.92
N ASP A 23 10.70 -6.35 -10.58
CA ASP A 23 10.27 -5.00 -10.98
C ASP A 23 10.43 -3.96 -9.86
N ARG A 24 11.12 -4.32 -8.77
CA ARG A 24 11.15 -3.53 -7.52
C ARG A 24 12.55 -3.18 -7.05
N ILE A 25 13.57 -3.89 -7.51
CA ILE A 25 14.98 -3.66 -7.17
C ILE A 25 15.78 -3.56 -8.46
N SER A 26 16.55 -2.48 -8.61
CA SER A 26 17.41 -2.29 -9.78
C SER A 26 18.54 -3.33 -9.80
N VAL A 27 18.76 -3.92 -10.98
CA VAL A 27 19.97 -4.69 -11.24
C VAL A 27 21.10 -3.70 -11.48
N VAL A 28 22.25 -3.96 -10.88
CA VAL A 28 23.42 -3.10 -11.00
C VAL A 28 24.37 -3.68 -12.04
N ASP A 29 24.83 -2.83 -12.95
CA ASP A 29 25.88 -3.16 -13.91
C ASP A 29 27.22 -2.56 -13.46
N PHE A 30 28.23 -3.40 -13.23
CA PHE A 30 29.51 -2.96 -12.67
C PHE A 30 30.25 -1.97 -13.57
N LYS A 31 30.20 -2.18 -14.90
CA LYS A 31 30.86 -1.30 -15.85
C LYS A 31 30.20 0.08 -15.82
N ARG A 32 28.87 0.13 -15.77
CA ARG A 32 28.10 1.36 -15.63
C ARG A 32 28.41 2.09 -14.31
N ILE A 33 28.55 1.36 -13.18
CA ILE A 33 28.98 2.00 -11.92
C ILE A 33 30.35 2.66 -12.10
N LEU A 34 31.31 1.93 -12.68
CA LEU A 34 32.67 2.43 -12.82
C LEU A 34 32.71 3.66 -13.72
N GLU A 35 31.99 3.65 -14.84
CA GLU A 35 31.83 4.82 -15.71
C GLU A 35 31.18 5.99 -14.97
N ASN A 36 30.10 5.75 -14.22
CA ASN A 36 29.43 6.78 -13.44
C ASN A 36 30.34 7.38 -12.37
N LEU A 37 31.19 6.56 -11.73
CA LEU A 37 32.16 7.01 -10.75
C LEU A 37 33.26 7.87 -11.39
N ILE A 38 33.84 7.40 -12.50
CA ILE A 38 34.93 8.11 -13.19
C ILE A 38 34.45 9.45 -13.76
N TYR A 39 33.25 9.48 -14.31
CA TYR A 39 32.71 10.66 -14.98
C TYR A 39 31.75 11.48 -14.12
N GLU A 40 31.60 11.14 -12.83
CA GLU A 40 30.67 11.78 -11.89
C GLU A 40 29.25 11.92 -12.46
N LYS A 41 28.76 10.86 -13.12
CA LYS A 41 27.44 10.84 -13.77
C LYS A 41 26.39 10.23 -12.86
N ASP A 42 25.30 10.97 -12.67
CA ASP A 42 24.10 10.44 -12.03
C ASP A 42 23.44 9.38 -12.92
N ASP A 43 23.06 8.24 -12.32
CA ASP A 43 22.22 7.22 -12.97
C ASP A 43 20.75 7.53 -12.71
N ILE A 44 20.15 8.31 -13.60
CA ILE A 44 18.76 8.77 -13.49
C ILE A 44 17.79 7.92 -14.32
N SER A 45 16.50 8.04 -13.99
CA SER A 45 15.36 7.52 -14.79
C SER A 45 15.08 6.01 -14.73
N TRP A 46 15.58 5.30 -13.70
CA TRP A 46 15.24 3.90 -13.49
C TRP A 46 13.83 3.69 -12.93
N GLY A 47 13.16 2.65 -13.44
CA GLY A 47 11.90 2.11 -12.91
C GLY A 47 10.64 2.58 -13.65
N PRO A 48 9.52 1.86 -13.47
CA PRO A 48 8.28 2.10 -14.21
C PRO A 48 7.57 3.42 -13.84
N ASN A 49 8.05 4.10 -12.80
CA ASN A 49 7.44 5.32 -12.25
C ASN A 49 8.37 6.54 -12.43
N ASN A 50 9.30 6.49 -13.39
CA ASN A 50 10.19 7.62 -13.71
C ASN A 50 9.42 8.85 -14.22
N THR A 51 8.20 8.65 -14.71
CA THR A 51 7.16 9.65 -14.93
C THR A 51 5.86 9.11 -14.32
N PHE A 52 4.99 10.02 -13.85
CA PHE A 52 3.69 9.64 -13.30
C PHE A 52 2.71 10.81 -13.40
N ILE A 53 1.41 10.49 -13.35
CA ILE A 53 0.32 11.48 -13.36
C ILE A 53 -0.30 11.52 -11.96
N PHE A 54 -0.65 12.71 -11.51
CA PHE A 54 -1.34 12.92 -10.23
C PHE A 54 -2.59 13.80 -10.44
N PRO A 55 -3.73 13.49 -9.80
CA PRO A 55 -4.94 14.32 -9.91
C PRO A 55 -4.69 15.76 -9.46
N LYS A 56 -5.18 16.72 -10.26
CA LYS A 56 -5.06 18.15 -9.94
C LYS A 56 -5.81 18.51 -8.64
N PHE A 57 -6.92 17.84 -8.34
CA PHE A 57 -7.74 18.06 -7.14
C PHE A 57 -8.05 16.73 -6.45
N GLY A 58 -8.35 16.79 -5.14
CA GLY A 58 -8.82 15.62 -4.35
C GLY A 58 -7.76 14.55 -4.05
N GLY A 59 -6.53 14.71 -4.55
CA GLY A 59 -5.47 13.74 -4.40
C GLY A 59 -5.80 12.40 -5.07
N THR A 60 -5.07 11.33 -4.72
CA THR A 60 -5.28 10.00 -5.30
C THR A 60 -6.69 9.46 -5.07
N GLY A 61 -7.36 9.85 -3.97
CA GLY A 61 -8.72 9.42 -3.66
C GLY A 61 -9.77 9.89 -4.68
N GLU A 62 -9.51 11.00 -5.38
CA GLU A 62 -10.40 11.54 -6.42
C GLU A 62 -10.71 10.50 -7.51
N ILE A 63 -9.71 9.70 -7.89
CA ILE A 63 -9.87 8.66 -8.92
C ILE A 63 -10.96 7.67 -8.50
N SER A 64 -10.88 7.14 -7.28
CA SER A 64 -11.85 6.18 -6.76
C SER A 64 -13.21 6.82 -6.53
N SER A 65 -13.27 8.06 -6.04
CA SER A 65 -14.54 8.78 -5.85
C SER A 65 -15.29 8.99 -7.18
N ARG A 66 -14.58 9.33 -8.26
CA ARG A 66 -15.18 9.51 -9.59
C ARG A 66 -15.68 8.21 -10.19
N VAL A 67 -14.92 7.12 -10.02
CA VAL A 67 -15.38 5.78 -10.43
C VAL A 67 -16.60 5.35 -9.62
N ALA A 68 -16.62 5.59 -8.32
CA ALA A 68 -17.75 5.25 -7.46
C ALA A 68 -19.03 6.02 -7.85
N GLU A 69 -18.91 7.31 -8.18
CA GLU A 69 -20.06 8.11 -8.65
C GLU A 69 -20.67 7.55 -9.93
N PHE A 70 -19.84 7.10 -10.88
CA PHE A 70 -20.31 6.46 -12.12
C PHE A 70 -21.04 5.14 -11.86
N LEU A 71 -20.74 4.46 -10.76
CA LEU A 71 -21.29 3.16 -10.39
C LEU A 71 -22.31 3.24 -9.24
N LYS A 72 -22.76 4.44 -8.86
CA LYS A 72 -23.50 4.67 -7.60
C LYS A 72 -24.73 3.77 -7.42
N ASP A 73 -25.45 3.48 -8.50
CA ASP A 73 -26.65 2.63 -8.46
C ASP A 73 -26.33 1.17 -8.11
N ASN A 74 -25.07 0.77 -8.25
CA ASN A 74 -24.56 -0.57 -7.94
C ASN A 74 -23.64 -0.59 -6.70
N VAL A 75 -23.48 0.53 -6.00
CA VAL A 75 -22.60 0.65 -4.82
C VAL A 75 -23.45 0.85 -3.57
N LEU A 76 -23.57 -0.20 -2.76
CA LEU A 76 -24.29 -0.17 -1.49
C LEU A 76 -23.33 0.08 -0.32
N SER A 77 -23.30 1.32 0.15
CA SER A 77 -22.55 1.70 1.36
C SER A 77 -23.31 1.36 2.66
N GLY A 78 -22.62 1.37 3.81
CA GLY A 78 -23.23 1.08 5.12
C GLY A 78 -23.62 -0.40 5.36
N ARG A 79 -23.36 -1.29 4.39
CA ARG A 79 -23.66 -2.74 4.47
C ARG A 79 -22.43 -3.54 4.92
N GLY A 80 -22.09 -3.45 6.21
CA GLY A 80 -21.01 -4.26 6.78
C GLY A 80 -21.31 -5.75 6.72
N VAL A 81 -20.39 -6.55 6.15
CA VAL A 81 -20.52 -8.02 6.08
C VAL A 81 -20.22 -8.63 7.45
N LYS A 82 -21.16 -9.44 7.96
CA LYS A 82 -21.04 -10.19 9.21
C LYS A 82 -20.45 -11.58 8.99
N SER A 83 -20.92 -12.29 7.96
CA SER A 83 -20.42 -13.62 7.61
C SER A 83 -20.72 -13.97 6.16
N VAL A 84 -19.97 -14.93 5.60
CA VAL A 84 -20.20 -15.48 4.26
C VAL A 84 -20.39 -16.99 4.37
N ASP A 85 -21.53 -17.48 3.90
CA ASP A 85 -21.85 -18.90 3.84
C ASP A 85 -21.47 -19.43 2.45
N LEU A 86 -20.38 -20.21 2.37
CA LEU A 86 -19.86 -20.69 1.09
C LEU A 86 -20.65 -21.88 0.53
N ALA A 87 -21.38 -22.61 1.39
CA ALA A 87 -22.21 -23.73 0.98
C ALA A 87 -23.54 -23.24 0.41
N GLN A 88 -24.16 -22.28 1.09
CA GLN A 88 -25.42 -21.66 0.66
C GLN A 88 -25.23 -20.51 -0.34
N LYS A 89 -23.98 -20.14 -0.62
CA LYS A 89 -23.60 -18.96 -1.42
C LYS A 89 -24.34 -17.69 -1.01
N GLN A 90 -24.22 -17.34 0.27
CA GLN A 90 -24.94 -16.22 0.87
C GLN A 90 -24.00 -15.29 1.65
N VAL A 91 -24.16 -13.98 1.49
CA VAL A 91 -23.56 -12.96 2.34
C VAL A 91 -24.59 -12.54 3.38
N VAL A 92 -24.20 -12.53 4.66
CA VAL A 92 -25.01 -12.05 5.77
C VAL A 92 -24.42 -10.74 6.26
N PHE A 93 -25.23 -9.69 6.36
CA PHE A 93 -24.81 -8.36 6.79
C PHE A 93 -25.06 -8.15 8.29
N ASN A 94 -24.44 -7.12 8.87
CA ASN A 94 -24.54 -6.78 10.29
C ASN A 94 -25.97 -6.48 10.74
N ASN A 95 -26.80 -5.94 9.86
CA ASN A 95 -28.22 -5.68 10.10
C ASN A 95 -29.11 -6.94 9.94
N GLY A 96 -28.53 -8.11 9.71
CA GLY A 96 -29.26 -9.37 9.52
C GLY A 96 -29.79 -9.61 8.10
N GLN A 97 -29.71 -8.62 7.20
CA GLN A 97 -30.06 -8.83 5.79
C GLN A 97 -29.11 -9.84 5.14
N LYS A 98 -29.57 -10.42 4.03
CA LYS A 98 -28.89 -11.50 3.32
C LYS A 98 -29.02 -11.29 1.82
N ASP A 99 -27.90 -11.49 1.11
CA ASP A 99 -27.87 -11.51 -0.35
C ASP A 99 -27.27 -12.85 -0.81
N SER A 100 -27.83 -13.45 -1.86
CA SER A 100 -27.25 -14.64 -2.52
C SER A 100 -26.29 -14.24 -3.63
N PHE A 101 -25.36 -15.12 -3.98
CA PHE A 101 -24.43 -14.92 -5.09
C PHE A 101 -24.21 -16.21 -5.89
N ASP A 102 -23.96 -16.07 -7.19
CA ASP A 102 -23.42 -17.19 -8.00
C ASP A 102 -21.90 -17.24 -7.92
N TYR A 103 -21.28 -16.05 -7.99
CA TYR A 103 -19.86 -15.81 -7.88
C TYR A 103 -19.61 -14.65 -6.91
N LEU A 104 -18.50 -14.70 -6.19
CA LEU A 104 -18.11 -13.64 -5.25
C LEU A 104 -16.70 -13.15 -5.54
N ILE A 105 -16.55 -11.87 -5.87
CA ILE A 105 -15.25 -11.20 -5.91
C ILE A 105 -15.03 -10.51 -4.57
N SER A 106 -14.06 -10.99 -3.80
CA SER A 106 -13.75 -10.44 -2.47
C SER A 106 -12.42 -9.69 -2.50
N THR A 107 -12.47 -8.40 -2.15
CA THR A 107 -11.28 -7.54 -2.00
C THR A 107 -10.87 -7.33 -0.54
N VAL A 108 -11.57 -7.98 0.39
CA VAL A 108 -11.25 -8.01 1.82
C VAL A 108 -9.91 -8.74 2.02
N PRO A 109 -9.07 -8.33 3.00
CA PRO A 109 -7.87 -9.09 3.34
C PRO A 109 -8.16 -10.57 3.55
N LEU A 110 -7.38 -11.44 2.90
CA LEU A 110 -7.67 -12.87 2.77
C LEU A 110 -7.87 -13.56 4.13
N ASP A 111 -7.07 -13.20 5.13
CA ASP A 111 -7.16 -13.70 6.49
C ASP A 111 -8.46 -13.29 7.19
N LYS A 112 -8.92 -12.04 6.99
CA LYS A 112 -10.20 -11.55 7.49
C LYS A 112 -11.36 -12.20 6.75
N PHE A 113 -11.27 -12.34 5.43
CA PHE A 113 -12.30 -12.99 4.63
C PHE A 113 -12.52 -14.44 5.06
N LEU A 114 -11.45 -15.21 5.30
CA LEU A 114 -11.55 -16.58 5.81
C LEU A 114 -12.19 -16.64 7.21
N LYS A 115 -11.95 -15.65 8.08
CA LYS A 115 -12.59 -15.57 9.40
C LYS A 115 -14.08 -15.23 9.33
N LEU A 116 -14.49 -14.45 8.33
CA LEU A 116 -15.91 -14.15 8.07
C LEU A 116 -16.63 -15.33 7.41
N SER A 117 -15.89 -16.24 6.77
CA SER A 117 -16.46 -17.34 6.00
C SER A 117 -16.75 -18.56 6.88
N LYS A 118 -17.90 -19.19 6.68
CA LYS A 118 -18.27 -20.43 7.36
C LYS A 118 -17.63 -21.64 6.68
N ASP A 119 -17.48 -22.71 7.46
CA ASP A 119 -17.03 -24.04 7.02
C ASP A 119 -15.69 -24.04 6.27
N ILE A 120 -14.81 -23.08 6.59
CA ILE A 120 -13.44 -23.09 6.10
C ILE A 120 -12.65 -24.18 6.84
N PRO A 121 -11.95 -25.08 6.11
CA PRO A 121 -11.06 -26.05 6.74
C PRO A 121 -10.07 -25.37 7.69
N LYS A 122 -9.98 -25.87 8.94
CA LYS A 122 -9.10 -25.31 9.98
C LYS A 122 -7.65 -25.17 9.52
N GLN A 123 -7.18 -26.10 8.68
CA GLN A 123 -5.85 -26.05 8.09
C GLN A 123 -5.63 -24.80 7.23
N LEU A 124 -6.60 -24.39 6.41
CA LEU A 124 -6.49 -23.20 5.57
C LEU A 124 -6.48 -21.92 6.42
N ILE A 125 -7.26 -21.88 7.50
CA ILE A 125 -7.22 -20.78 8.48
C ILE A 125 -5.83 -20.71 9.14
N ALA A 126 -5.28 -21.84 9.57
CA ALA A 126 -3.94 -21.89 10.16
C ALA A 126 -2.86 -21.43 9.16
N MET A 127 -2.99 -21.80 7.88
CA MET A 127 -2.08 -21.35 6.81
C MET A 127 -2.18 -19.85 6.58
N VAL A 128 -3.38 -19.28 6.42
CA VAL A 128 -3.55 -17.85 6.14
C VAL A 128 -3.09 -16.97 7.30
N ASN A 129 -3.22 -17.43 8.55
CA ASN A 129 -2.73 -16.73 9.74
C ASN A 129 -1.19 -16.62 9.79
N ARG A 130 -0.47 -17.37 8.94
CA ARG A 130 0.99 -17.23 8.78
C ARG A 130 1.39 -16.17 7.77
N LEU A 131 0.45 -15.69 6.93
CA LEU A 131 0.71 -14.55 6.07
C LEU A 131 1.04 -13.33 6.92
N ALA A 132 2.05 -12.58 6.52
CA ALA A 132 2.48 -11.39 7.24
C ALA A 132 2.05 -10.13 6.50
N HIS A 133 1.72 -9.11 7.27
CA HIS A 133 1.60 -7.74 6.80
C HIS A 133 2.33 -6.82 7.79
N ASN A 134 2.68 -5.63 7.35
CA ASN A 134 2.97 -4.53 8.26
C ASN A 134 1.81 -3.53 8.27
N ASN A 135 1.94 -2.55 9.14
CA ASN A 135 1.10 -1.37 9.19
C ASN A 135 1.97 -0.14 8.98
N ILE A 136 1.37 0.99 8.66
CA ILE A 136 2.09 2.26 8.59
C ILE A 136 1.36 3.36 9.35
N LEU A 137 2.13 4.30 9.87
CA LEU A 137 1.66 5.61 10.29
C LEU A 137 2.01 6.58 9.17
N VAL A 138 0.99 7.22 8.60
CA VAL A 138 1.16 8.31 7.64
C VAL A 138 1.08 9.61 8.41
N VAL A 139 2.18 10.36 8.46
CA VAL A 139 2.28 11.62 9.19
C VAL A 139 2.38 12.77 8.20
N GLY A 140 1.33 13.59 8.14
CA GLY A 140 1.31 14.84 7.39
C GLY A 140 1.82 16.01 8.24
N VAL A 141 2.76 16.78 7.71
CA VAL A 141 3.27 18.02 8.32
C VAL A 141 3.08 19.16 7.33
N GLY A 142 2.18 20.08 7.66
CA GLY A 142 1.88 21.27 6.87
C GLY A 142 2.60 22.50 7.45
N LEU A 143 3.27 23.27 6.60
CA LEU A 143 4.01 24.46 6.99
C LEU A 143 3.52 25.70 6.23
N LYS A 144 3.43 26.85 6.90
CA LYS A 144 3.30 28.18 6.27
C LYS A 144 4.67 28.69 5.85
N LYS A 145 5.29 27.96 4.91
CA LYS A 145 6.61 28.24 4.34
C LYS A 145 6.72 27.56 2.98
N GLU A 146 7.44 28.17 2.06
CA GLU A 146 7.90 27.53 0.83
C GLU A 146 9.09 26.59 1.12
N ILE A 147 9.00 25.34 0.67
CA ILE A 147 10.13 24.42 0.60
C ILE A 147 10.48 24.25 -0.88
N LYS A 148 11.47 24.99 -1.35
CA LYS A 148 11.90 24.96 -2.76
C LYS A 148 12.59 23.64 -3.06
N THR A 149 11.91 22.74 -3.78
CA THR A 149 12.50 21.49 -4.26
C THR A 149 11.73 20.92 -5.45
N THR A 150 12.42 20.22 -6.33
CA THR A 150 11.82 19.44 -7.43
C THR A 150 11.62 17.97 -7.06
N LYS A 151 12.04 17.55 -5.86
CA LYS A 151 11.97 16.16 -5.42
C LYS A 151 10.52 15.71 -5.26
N CYS A 152 10.23 14.48 -5.69
CA CYS A 152 8.90 13.88 -5.50
C CYS A 152 8.80 13.13 -4.17
N TRP A 153 9.67 12.14 -3.97
CA TRP A 153 9.82 11.42 -2.71
C TRP A 153 11.30 11.12 -2.44
N VAL A 154 11.63 10.85 -1.19
CA VAL A 154 12.99 10.58 -0.71
C VAL A 154 12.95 9.39 0.25
N TYR A 155 13.94 8.52 0.16
CA TYR A 155 14.12 7.37 1.06
C TYR A 155 15.13 7.68 2.16
N PHE A 156 14.89 7.16 3.36
CA PHE A 156 15.70 7.43 4.54
C PHE A 156 16.16 6.13 5.18
N THR A 157 17.48 5.92 5.23
CA THR A 157 18.08 4.72 5.81
C THR A 157 18.59 4.94 7.23
N ASP A 158 18.76 6.20 7.66
CA ASP A 158 19.18 6.58 9.01
C ASP A 158 18.21 6.01 10.06
N PRO A 159 18.68 5.24 11.06
CA PRO A 159 17.84 4.62 12.07
C PRO A 159 17.16 5.62 13.03
N ASP A 160 17.71 6.82 13.21
CA ASP A 160 17.14 7.84 14.10
C ASP A 160 16.01 8.64 13.45
N VAL A 161 15.90 8.57 12.11
CA VAL A 161 14.77 9.13 11.38
C VAL A 161 13.66 8.07 11.36
N PRO A 162 12.45 8.31 11.89
CA PRO A 162 11.45 7.25 12.04
C PRO A 162 10.86 6.78 10.70
N PHE A 163 10.70 7.69 9.74
CA PHE A 163 10.08 7.39 8.45
C PHE A 163 11.08 6.80 7.47
N TYR A 164 10.65 5.83 6.67
CA TYR A 164 11.46 5.25 5.59
C TYR A 164 11.29 6.02 4.28
N ARG A 165 10.18 6.76 4.14
CA ARG A 165 9.88 7.58 2.96
C ARG A 165 9.28 8.92 3.38
N LEU A 166 9.71 9.98 2.70
CA LEU A 166 9.07 11.29 2.68
C LEU A 166 8.56 11.58 1.28
N SER A 167 7.36 12.13 1.16
CA SER A 167 6.86 12.72 -0.08
C SER A 167 6.66 14.22 0.09
N TYR A 168 7.15 15.02 -0.87
CA TYR A 168 6.85 16.45 -0.97
C TYR A 168 5.48 16.61 -1.62
N PHE A 169 4.42 16.34 -0.87
CA PHE A 169 3.08 16.16 -1.42
C PHE A 169 2.51 17.42 -2.11
N HIS A 170 2.98 18.60 -1.73
CA HIS A 170 2.69 19.87 -2.39
C HIS A 170 3.25 19.99 -3.81
N ASN A 171 4.26 19.20 -4.17
CA ASN A 171 4.81 19.17 -5.53
C ASN A 171 3.93 18.38 -6.50
N TYR A 172 3.02 17.54 -5.99
CA TYR A 172 2.17 16.69 -6.86
C TYR A 172 0.97 17.46 -7.40
N SER A 173 0.48 18.45 -6.63
CA SER A 173 -0.51 19.42 -7.08
C SER A 173 -0.44 20.67 -6.20
N PRO A 174 -0.56 21.89 -6.78
CA PRO A 174 -0.68 23.12 -5.99
C PRO A 174 -1.89 23.09 -5.05
N PHE A 175 -2.95 22.32 -5.38
CA PHE A 175 -4.17 22.22 -4.56
C PHE A 175 -4.08 21.20 -3.43
N ASN A 176 -2.91 20.59 -3.22
CA ASN A 176 -2.62 19.80 -2.01
C ASN A 176 -2.23 20.67 -0.81
N VAL A 177 -2.22 22.00 -0.97
CA VAL A 177 -1.98 22.99 0.09
C VAL A 177 -3.04 24.10 0.04
N PRO A 178 -3.22 24.87 1.14
CA PRO A 178 -4.18 25.97 1.16
C PRO A 178 -3.95 26.98 0.04
N GLU A 179 -5.04 27.59 -0.42
CA GLU A 179 -5.05 28.65 -1.45
C GLU A 179 -4.45 28.22 -2.81
N GLY A 180 -4.15 26.94 -3.01
CA GLY A 180 -3.46 26.50 -4.23
C GLY A 180 -2.03 27.05 -4.35
N ASN A 181 -1.38 27.42 -3.24
CA ASN A 181 -0.17 28.24 -3.25
C ASN A 181 1.05 27.54 -2.60
N PRO A 182 1.81 26.72 -3.35
CA PRO A 182 3.02 26.06 -2.84
C PRO A 182 4.18 27.02 -2.55
N LYS A 183 4.10 28.29 -2.98
CA LYS A 183 5.06 29.34 -2.63
C LYS A 183 4.82 29.96 -1.25
N LYS A 184 3.68 29.65 -0.62
CA LYS A 184 3.31 30.12 0.72
C LYS A 184 3.18 28.98 1.72
N PHE A 185 2.78 27.81 1.24
CA PHE A 185 2.53 26.63 2.06
C PHE A 185 3.24 25.40 1.51
N SER A 186 3.69 24.51 2.39
CA SER A 186 4.27 23.21 2.02
C SER A 186 3.58 22.10 2.77
N SER A 187 3.49 20.93 2.13
CA SER A 187 2.96 19.70 2.73
C SER A 187 3.96 18.56 2.57
N LEU A 188 4.35 17.98 3.69
CA LEU A 188 5.31 16.88 3.80
C LEU A 188 4.60 15.65 4.35
N MET A 189 4.71 14.51 3.66
CA MET A 189 4.06 13.26 4.07
C MET A 189 5.11 12.20 4.40
N CYS A 190 5.24 11.87 5.67
CA CYS A 190 6.17 10.87 6.19
C CYS A 190 5.47 9.52 6.36
N GLU A 191 6.12 8.43 5.94
CA GLU A 191 5.61 7.07 6.13
C GLU A 191 6.51 6.30 7.10
N VAL A 192 5.92 5.84 8.20
CA VAL A 192 6.61 5.07 9.25
C VAL A 192 6.00 3.68 9.32
N SER A 193 6.78 2.63 9.07
CA SER A 193 6.29 1.25 9.19
C SER A 193 6.35 0.74 10.63
N TYR A 194 5.42 -0.13 11.00
CA TYR A 194 5.45 -0.85 12.27
C TYR A 194 4.83 -2.25 12.14
N SER A 195 5.23 -3.15 13.02
CA SER A 195 4.77 -4.54 13.06
C SER A 195 5.04 -5.15 14.45
N ARG A 196 4.96 -6.49 14.57
CA ARG A 196 5.47 -7.20 15.74
C ARG A 196 7.00 -7.12 15.92
N TYR A 197 7.75 -6.90 14.85
CA TYR A 197 9.22 -6.82 14.86
C TYR A 197 9.74 -5.40 15.02
N LYS A 198 8.96 -4.39 14.65
CA LYS A 198 9.30 -2.97 14.78
C LYS A 198 8.14 -2.25 15.44
N LYS A 199 8.27 -1.93 16.72
CA LYS A 199 7.24 -1.24 17.49
C LYS A 199 7.38 0.26 17.33
N GLU A 200 6.26 0.98 17.37
CA GLU A 200 6.23 2.44 17.29
C GLU A 200 5.29 3.00 18.35
N ASN A 201 5.70 4.11 18.97
CA ASN A 201 4.83 4.91 19.82
C ASN A 201 4.00 5.85 18.92
N LYS A 202 2.70 5.56 18.82
CA LYS A 202 1.76 6.29 17.95
C LYS A 202 1.45 7.69 18.46
N GLU A 203 1.41 7.89 19.77
CA GLU A 203 1.06 9.18 20.39
C GLU A 203 2.11 10.25 20.07
N ASN A 204 3.39 9.87 20.10
CA ASN A 204 4.51 10.79 19.87
C ASN A 204 5.04 10.76 18.42
N ILE A 205 4.37 10.08 17.49
CA ILE A 205 4.95 9.85 16.16
C ILE A 205 5.10 11.15 15.35
N ALA A 206 4.16 12.09 15.49
CA ALA A 206 4.20 13.35 14.75
C ALA A 206 5.44 14.17 15.11
N GLU A 207 5.73 14.32 16.40
CA GLU A 207 6.91 15.04 16.88
C GLU A 207 8.21 14.31 16.52
N ARG A 208 8.23 12.98 16.58
CA ARG A 208 9.40 12.20 16.11
C ARG A 208 9.64 12.39 14.61
N CYS A 209 8.61 12.44 13.79
CA CYS A 209 8.75 12.77 12.37
C CYS A 209 9.27 14.20 12.18
N ILE A 210 8.78 15.19 12.92
CA ILE A 210 9.29 16.56 12.86
C ILE A 210 10.79 16.62 13.21
N ARG A 211 11.21 15.95 14.28
CA ARG A 211 12.65 15.83 14.63
C ARG A 211 13.44 15.13 13.53
N GLY A 212 12.89 14.09 12.92
CA GLY A 212 13.50 13.41 11.78
C GLY A 212 13.66 14.31 10.55
N LEU A 213 12.67 15.16 10.26
CA LEU A 213 12.73 16.16 9.19
C LEU A 213 13.83 17.20 9.47
N ILE A 214 13.97 17.60 10.74
CA ILE A 214 15.01 18.56 11.17
C ILE A 214 16.40 17.95 11.10
N LYS A 215 16.58 16.74 11.64
CA LYS A 215 17.83 15.97 11.53
C LYS A 215 18.25 15.78 10.07
N SER A 216 17.28 15.59 9.17
CA SER A 216 17.52 15.40 7.74
C SER A 216 17.76 16.70 6.96
N GLY A 217 17.74 17.88 7.61
CA GLY A 217 17.93 19.18 6.97
C GLY A 217 16.77 19.63 6.07
N ILE A 218 15.59 19.02 6.20
CA ILE A 218 14.42 19.31 5.36
C ILE A 218 13.63 20.49 5.92
N VAL A 219 13.63 20.62 7.24
CA VAL A 219 13.00 21.68 8.02
C VAL A 219 14.02 22.18 9.04
N ASN A 220 14.07 23.47 9.36
CA ASN A 220 14.93 23.98 10.42
C ASN A 220 14.20 24.00 11.76
N GLU A 221 14.93 23.98 12.87
CA GLU A 221 14.34 24.10 14.22
C GLU A 221 13.47 25.37 14.34
N SER A 222 13.91 26.48 13.74
CA SER A 222 13.16 27.74 13.71
C SER A 222 11.88 27.71 12.88
N ASP A 223 11.68 26.71 12.02
CA ASP A 223 10.45 26.54 11.24
C ASP A 223 9.34 25.84 12.03
N ARG A 224 9.61 25.34 13.25
CA ARG A 224 8.58 24.71 14.09
C ARG A 224 7.37 25.62 14.33
N THR A 225 7.61 26.92 14.49
CA THR A 225 6.56 27.95 14.67
C THR A 225 5.72 28.17 13.42
N LYS A 226 6.19 27.71 12.25
CA LYS A 226 5.49 27.77 10.96
C LYS A 226 4.70 26.51 10.66
N ILE A 227 4.78 25.47 11.50
CA ILE A 227 3.97 24.26 11.35
C ILE A 227 2.53 24.62 11.71
N ILE A 228 1.65 24.55 10.72
CA ILE A 228 0.23 24.92 10.85
C ILE A 228 -0.71 23.70 10.86
N SER A 229 -0.21 22.52 10.49
CA SER A 229 -1.00 21.29 10.50
C SER A 229 -0.12 20.07 10.81
N ARG A 230 -0.67 19.16 11.62
CA ARG A 230 -0.09 17.85 11.94
C ARG A 230 -1.23 16.85 11.86
N VAL A 231 -1.08 15.83 11.02
CA VAL A 231 -2.08 14.77 10.88
C VAL A 231 -1.38 13.43 10.99
N VAL A 232 -1.98 12.49 11.71
CA VAL A 232 -1.50 11.11 11.83
C VAL A 232 -2.63 10.19 11.43
N TYR A 233 -2.40 9.38 10.40
CA TYR A 233 -3.29 8.28 10.02
C TYR A 233 -2.62 6.95 10.32
N ASP A 234 -3.30 6.11 11.10
CA ASP A 234 -2.89 4.73 11.33
C ASP A 234 -3.54 3.81 10.30
N VAL A 235 -2.72 3.24 9.43
CA VAL A 235 -3.16 2.40 8.31
C VAL A 235 -2.78 0.95 8.62
N PRO A 236 -3.72 0.15 9.15
CA PRO A 236 -3.52 -1.28 9.29
C PRO A 236 -3.52 -1.95 7.91
N TYR A 237 -2.81 -3.07 7.75
CA TYR A 237 -2.67 -3.75 6.45
C TYR A 237 -2.13 -2.78 5.39
N ALA A 238 -0.89 -2.34 5.58
CA ALA A 238 -0.24 -1.42 4.65
C ALA A 238 0.50 -2.17 3.54
N TYR A 239 1.37 -3.12 3.89
CA TYR A 239 2.06 -3.98 2.93
C TYR A 239 1.81 -5.47 3.19
N PRO A 240 1.38 -6.26 2.19
CA PRO A 240 1.46 -7.71 2.26
C PRO A 240 2.93 -8.10 2.15
N ILE A 241 3.49 -8.72 3.19
CA ILE A 241 4.91 -9.04 3.20
C ILE A 241 5.14 -10.31 2.37
N PRO A 242 6.05 -10.29 1.38
CA PRO A 242 6.46 -11.47 0.63
C PRO A 242 7.33 -12.38 1.50
N THR A 243 6.73 -13.10 2.46
CA THR A 243 7.47 -14.01 3.35
C THR A 243 7.82 -15.33 2.69
N LEU A 244 8.84 -16.00 3.20
CA LEU A 244 9.17 -17.38 2.82
C LEU A 244 7.93 -18.28 2.94
N GLY A 245 7.59 -18.98 1.85
CA GLY A 245 6.44 -19.90 1.80
C GLY A 245 5.07 -19.23 1.62
N ARG A 246 5.00 -17.90 1.41
CA ARG A 246 3.76 -17.17 1.09
C ARG A 246 3.04 -17.82 -0.08
N ASP A 247 3.72 -18.06 -1.20
CA ASP A 247 3.07 -18.51 -2.44
C ASP A 247 2.48 -19.90 -2.33
N LYS A 248 3.10 -20.80 -1.53
CA LYS A 248 2.54 -22.10 -1.19
C LYS A 248 1.21 -21.96 -0.44
N ILE A 249 1.14 -21.02 0.51
CA ILE A 249 -0.09 -20.72 1.25
C ILE A 249 -1.17 -20.17 0.31
N LEU A 250 -0.81 -19.17 -0.50
CA LEU A 250 -1.73 -18.54 -1.44
C LEU A 250 -2.30 -19.56 -2.44
N LYS A 251 -1.46 -20.44 -2.98
CA LYS A 251 -1.90 -21.51 -3.89
C LYS A 251 -2.98 -22.39 -3.29
N SER A 252 -2.78 -22.88 -2.06
CA SER A 252 -3.78 -23.73 -1.39
C SER A 252 -5.09 -23.00 -1.12
N VAL A 253 -5.03 -21.78 -0.58
CA VAL A 253 -6.23 -21.02 -0.20
C VAL A 253 -7.00 -20.52 -1.42
N GLN A 254 -6.30 -19.98 -2.42
CA GLN A 254 -6.93 -19.44 -3.63
C GLN A 254 -7.60 -20.54 -4.46
N LEU A 255 -6.96 -21.70 -4.64
CA LEU A 255 -7.59 -22.84 -5.34
C LEU A 255 -8.84 -23.35 -4.60
N PHE A 256 -8.82 -23.36 -3.27
CA PHE A 256 -10.00 -23.72 -2.49
C PHE A 256 -11.16 -22.74 -2.72
N LEU A 257 -10.89 -21.43 -2.65
CA LEU A 257 -11.90 -20.39 -2.86
C LEU A 257 -12.45 -20.41 -4.30
N MET A 258 -11.58 -20.54 -5.30
CA MET A 258 -11.99 -20.56 -6.71
C MET A 258 -12.89 -21.76 -7.03
N LYS A 259 -12.64 -22.93 -6.44
CA LYS A 259 -13.53 -24.11 -6.56
C LYS A 259 -14.94 -23.86 -6.00
N LYS A 260 -15.10 -22.85 -5.14
CA LYS A 260 -16.39 -22.42 -4.58
C LYS A 260 -16.98 -21.20 -5.31
N GLY A 261 -16.40 -20.78 -6.44
CA GLY A 261 -16.85 -19.61 -7.19
C GLY A 261 -16.43 -18.28 -6.57
N ILE A 262 -15.37 -18.28 -5.75
CA ILE A 262 -14.90 -17.10 -5.00
C ILE A 262 -13.53 -16.68 -5.50
N TYR A 263 -13.41 -15.40 -5.87
CA TYR A 263 -12.18 -14.80 -6.40
C TYR A 263 -11.69 -13.76 -5.39
N SER A 264 -10.68 -14.12 -4.59
CA SER A 264 -10.08 -13.18 -3.65
C SER A 264 -8.93 -12.43 -4.30
N ARG A 265 -9.09 -11.12 -4.51
CA ARG A 265 -8.24 -10.29 -5.38
C ARG A 265 -7.89 -8.94 -4.77
N GLY A 266 -6.97 -8.23 -5.41
CA GLY A 266 -6.45 -6.94 -4.95
C GLY A 266 -5.32 -7.11 -3.94
N ARG A 267 -4.81 -5.99 -3.42
CA ARG A 267 -3.59 -5.94 -2.59
C ARG A 267 -3.54 -6.97 -1.46
N PHE A 268 -4.62 -7.13 -0.70
CA PHE A 268 -4.70 -8.08 0.43
C PHE A 268 -5.64 -9.27 0.19
N GLY A 269 -6.48 -9.25 -0.83
CA GLY A 269 -7.18 -10.47 -1.25
C GLY A 269 -6.21 -11.45 -1.94
N ALA A 270 -5.38 -10.94 -2.85
CA ALA A 270 -4.32 -11.72 -3.49
C ALA A 270 -3.03 -11.82 -2.63
N TRP A 271 -2.77 -10.84 -1.76
CA TRP A 271 -1.59 -10.79 -0.87
C TRP A 271 -0.22 -10.78 -1.59
N LYS A 272 -0.19 -10.41 -2.87
CA LYS A 272 1.05 -10.30 -3.67
C LYS A 272 1.43 -8.84 -3.83
N TYR A 273 2.50 -8.42 -3.15
CA TYR A 273 2.99 -7.02 -3.16
C TYR A 273 3.40 -6.56 -4.55
N GLU A 274 4.08 -7.45 -5.29
CA GLU A 274 4.57 -7.23 -6.64
C GLU A 274 3.48 -6.73 -7.59
N ILE A 275 2.25 -7.23 -7.42
CA ILE A 275 1.04 -6.84 -8.17
C ILE A 275 0.03 -6.10 -7.26
N GLY A 276 0.53 -5.32 -6.30
CA GLY A 276 -0.27 -4.68 -5.26
C GLY A 276 -0.48 -3.18 -5.42
N ASN A 277 -0.08 -2.59 -6.55
CA ASN A 277 -0.33 -1.17 -6.87
C ASN A 277 -1.79 -0.95 -7.32
N MET A 278 -2.19 0.30 -7.53
CA MET A 278 -3.57 0.66 -7.90
C MET A 278 -4.00 0.08 -9.25
N ASP A 279 -3.16 0.23 -10.27
CA ASP A 279 -3.33 -0.33 -11.61
C ASP A 279 -3.51 -1.85 -11.57
N HIS A 280 -2.62 -2.55 -10.87
CA HIS A 280 -2.69 -4.00 -10.72
C HIS A 280 -3.94 -4.44 -9.97
N SER A 281 -4.30 -3.73 -8.88
CA SER A 281 -5.48 -4.07 -8.08
C SER A 281 -6.77 -3.83 -8.86
N PHE A 282 -6.83 -2.76 -9.66
CA PHE A 282 -7.96 -2.46 -10.54
C PHE A 282 -8.08 -3.54 -11.62
N MET A 283 -6.99 -3.87 -12.30
CA MET A 283 -6.97 -4.88 -13.36
C MET A 283 -7.28 -6.28 -12.84
N GLN A 284 -6.88 -6.64 -11.61
CA GLN A 284 -7.31 -7.91 -11.00
C GLN A 284 -8.84 -8.01 -10.86
N GLY A 285 -9.54 -6.90 -10.62
CA GLY A 285 -11.01 -6.89 -10.62
C GLY A 285 -11.58 -7.11 -12.01
N VAL A 286 -11.06 -6.39 -13.00
CA VAL A 286 -11.46 -6.52 -14.42
C VAL A 286 -11.23 -7.94 -14.92
N GLU A 287 -10.04 -8.48 -14.72
CA GLU A 287 -9.66 -9.83 -15.16
C GLU A 287 -10.45 -10.92 -14.44
N ALA A 288 -10.81 -10.74 -13.16
CA ALA A 288 -11.67 -11.68 -12.46
C ALA A 288 -13.08 -11.74 -13.06
N VAL A 289 -13.66 -10.59 -13.42
CA VAL A 289 -14.96 -10.55 -14.13
C VAL A 289 -14.84 -11.20 -15.51
N ASP A 290 -13.79 -10.89 -16.26
CA ASP A 290 -13.51 -11.48 -17.57
C ASP A 290 -13.31 -13.01 -17.50
N LYS A 291 -12.69 -13.50 -16.41
CA LYS A 291 -12.57 -14.93 -16.13
C LYS A 291 -13.93 -15.57 -15.86
N ILE A 292 -14.78 -14.93 -15.06
CA ILE A 292 -16.11 -15.44 -14.70
C ILE A 292 -17.03 -15.50 -15.91
N LEU A 293 -17.10 -14.42 -16.69
CA LEU A 293 -18.05 -14.30 -17.80
C LEU A 293 -17.56 -14.96 -19.09
N ASN A 294 -16.26 -14.84 -19.38
CA ASN A 294 -15.70 -15.20 -20.69
C ASN A 294 -14.63 -16.30 -20.60
N ASN A 295 -14.39 -16.87 -19.42
CA ASN A 295 -13.33 -17.87 -19.17
C ASN A 295 -11.91 -17.41 -19.57
N LYS A 296 -11.68 -16.10 -19.73
CA LYS A 296 -10.36 -15.54 -20.08
C LYS A 296 -9.35 -15.77 -18.95
N LYS A 297 -8.09 -15.95 -19.28
CA LYS A 297 -7.02 -16.12 -18.29
C LYS A 297 -6.71 -14.78 -17.60
N GLU A 298 -6.58 -14.81 -16.28
CA GLU A 298 -6.02 -13.69 -15.51
C GLU A 298 -4.51 -13.57 -15.80
N THR A 299 -4.05 -12.39 -16.19
CA THR A 299 -2.66 -12.15 -16.58
C THR A 299 -1.86 -11.45 -15.49
N ILE A 300 -2.51 -10.57 -14.72
CA ILE A 300 -1.90 -9.89 -13.58
C ILE A 300 -1.78 -10.85 -12.40
N TRP A 301 -2.88 -11.51 -12.04
CA TRP A 301 -2.86 -12.50 -10.97
C TRP A 301 -2.61 -13.90 -11.53
N SER A 302 -1.59 -14.56 -10.99
CA SER A 302 -1.24 -15.95 -11.30
C SER A 302 -0.73 -16.68 -10.06
N LEU A 303 -0.96 -17.99 -10.05
CA LEU A 303 -0.50 -18.94 -9.03
C LEU A 303 0.94 -19.38 -9.23
#